data_AF-A0A7X3QMV1-F1
#
_entry.id   AF-A0A7X3QMV1-F1
#
_cell.length_a   1.000
_cell.length_b   1.000
_cell.length_c   1.000
_cell.angle_alpha   90.00
_cell.angle_beta   90.00
_cell.angle_gamma   90.00
#
_symmetry.space_group_name_H-M   'P 1'
#
loop_
_entity.id
_entity.type
_entity.pdbx_description
1 polymer ?
#
loop_
_entity_poly.entity_id
_entity_poly.type
_entity_poly.pdbx_seq_one_letter_code
_entity_poly.pdbx_strand_id
1 'polypeptide(L)'
;WLRYEDKVVLFVGENIQDTPEPAKRFLDEFGVTYPNGLDVGGRISIDYGVVGIPVTFVVDDEGTVARRWVGEIDIDTLKTWIDELLEGAAPEGDTEGVNKDSYYRLDEL
;
A
#
# COMPACT_ATOMS: atom_id res chain seq x y z
N TRP A 1 2.78 10.26 0.84
CA TRP A 1 1.64 11.13 0.48
C TRP A 1 1.95 12.63 0.60
N LEU A 2 2.58 13.15 1.68
CA LEU A 2 2.85 14.60 1.87
C LEU A 2 3.51 15.25 0.65
N ARG A 3 4.48 14.53 0.09
CA ARG A 3 5.21 14.93 -1.12
C ARG A 3 4.33 15.16 -2.36
N TYR A 4 3.15 14.56 -2.41
CA TYR A 4 2.25 14.59 -3.57
C TYR A 4 0.94 15.33 -3.26
N GLU A 5 0.88 16.11 -2.17
CA GLU A 5 -0.35 16.81 -1.75
C GLU A 5 -0.83 17.86 -2.76
N ASP A 6 0.08 18.38 -3.58
CA ASP A 6 -0.17 19.33 -4.66
C ASP A 6 -0.41 18.67 -6.03
N LYS A 7 -0.27 17.34 -6.09
CA LYS A 7 -0.50 16.53 -7.31
C LYS A 7 -1.82 15.77 -7.22
N VAL A 8 -2.27 15.23 -8.35
CA VAL A 8 -3.46 14.37 -8.42
C VAL A 8 -3.11 12.93 -8.01
N VAL A 9 -2.58 12.74 -6.80
CA VAL A 9 -2.22 11.42 -6.25
C VAL A 9 -2.96 11.19 -4.94
N LEU A 10 -3.69 10.07 -4.87
CA LEU A 10 -4.40 9.65 -3.65
C LEU A 10 -3.72 8.45 -3.02
N PHE A 11 -3.57 8.49 -1.71
CA PHE A 11 -3.17 7.35 -0.91
C PHE A 11 -4.41 6.87 -0.14
N VAL A 12 -4.71 5.58 -0.24
CA VAL A 12 -5.80 4.95 0.52
C VAL A 12 -5.24 3.72 1.20
N GLY A 13 -5.43 3.65 2.51
CA GLY A 13 -5.08 2.46 3.28
C GLY A 13 -6.29 1.55 3.49
N GLU A 14 -6.01 0.27 3.54
CA GLU A 14 -6.97 -0.77 3.85
C GLU A 14 -6.56 -1.43 5.16
N ASN A 15 -7.46 -1.42 6.13
CA ASN A 15 -7.29 -2.09 7.41
C ASN A 15 -7.90 -3.49 7.30
N ILE A 16 -7.03 -4.47 7.05
CA ILE A 16 -7.38 -5.88 6.87
C ILE A 16 -7.51 -6.57 8.22
N GLN A 17 -8.60 -7.32 8.43
CA GLN A 17 -8.83 -8.12 9.63
C GLN A 17 -8.69 -7.34 10.96
N ASP A 18 -8.88 -6.03 10.91
CA ASP A 18 -8.81 -5.16 12.07
C ASP A 18 -10.21 -4.84 12.62
N THR A 19 -10.26 -4.39 13.87
CA THR A 19 -11.45 -3.77 14.46
C THR A 19 -11.30 -2.25 14.45
N PRO A 20 -12.38 -1.46 14.55
CA PRO A 20 -12.30 0.01 14.45
C PRO A 20 -11.34 0.64 15.47
N GLU A 21 -11.36 0.21 16.73
CA GLU A 21 -10.54 0.83 17.79
C GLU A 21 -9.03 0.61 17.64
N PRO A 22 -8.50 -0.61 17.43
CA PRO A 22 -7.07 -0.82 17.18
C PRO A 22 -6.60 -0.15 15.89
N ALA A 23 -7.37 -0.24 14.80
CA ALA A 23 -7.06 0.47 13.56
C ALA A 23 -6.89 1.98 13.82
N LYS A 24 -7.83 2.60 14.50
CA LYS A 24 -7.75 4.03 14.86
C LYS A 24 -6.51 4.34 15.69
N ARG A 25 -6.21 3.53 16.71
CA ARG A 25 -5.02 3.74 17.56
C ARG A 25 -3.73 3.67 16.74
N PHE A 26 -3.62 2.73 15.81
CA PHE A 26 -2.46 2.62 14.92
C PHE A 26 -2.31 3.88 14.06
N LEU A 27 -3.40 4.35 13.45
CA LEU A 27 -3.37 5.57 12.64
C LEU A 27 -2.95 6.80 13.46
N ASP A 28 -3.46 6.92 14.69
CA ASP A 28 -3.10 8.00 15.63
C ASP A 28 -1.62 7.91 16.06
N GLU A 29 -1.13 6.70 16.37
CA GLU A 29 0.25 6.44 16.83
C GLU A 29 1.28 6.77 15.75
N PHE A 30 1.02 6.40 14.50
CA PHE A 30 1.94 6.61 13.38
C PHE A 30 1.66 7.89 12.59
N GLY A 31 0.70 8.72 13.02
CA GLY A 31 0.36 9.99 12.37
C GLY A 31 -0.11 9.81 10.92
N VAL A 32 -0.84 8.72 10.65
CA VAL A 32 -1.37 8.42 9.31
C VAL A 32 -2.60 9.28 9.06
N THR A 33 -2.51 10.20 8.08
CA THR A 33 -3.57 11.18 7.80
C THR A 33 -4.25 11.00 6.44
N TYR A 34 -3.76 10.09 5.60
CA TYR A 34 -4.48 9.72 4.38
C TYR A 34 -5.71 8.85 4.71
N PRO A 35 -6.74 8.82 3.86
CA PRO A 35 -7.93 8.02 4.11
C PRO A 35 -7.61 6.53 4.32
N ASN A 36 -8.20 5.92 5.35
CA ASN A 36 -8.09 4.50 5.63
C ASN A 36 -9.49 3.90 5.82
N GLY A 37 -9.74 2.73 5.25
CA GLY A 37 -11.02 2.01 5.34
C GLY A 37 -10.86 0.62 5.93
N LEU A 38 -11.85 0.17 6.71
CA LEU A 38 -11.91 -1.23 7.17
C LEU A 38 -12.41 -2.13 6.04
N ASP A 39 -11.74 -3.26 5.80
CA ASP A 39 -12.25 -4.30 4.90
C ASP A 39 -13.22 -5.23 5.64
N VAL A 40 -14.43 -4.71 5.88
CA VAL A 40 -15.48 -5.44 6.61
C VAL A 40 -15.89 -6.69 5.82
N GLY A 41 -15.55 -7.86 6.36
CA GLY A 41 -15.84 -9.15 5.73
C GLY A 41 -14.80 -9.61 4.72
N GLY A 42 -13.67 -8.91 4.56
CA GLY A 42 -12.53 -9.36 3.76
C GLY A 42 -12.73 -9.26 2.24
N ARG A 43 -13.73 -8.51 1.77
CA ARG A 43 -14.12 -8.52 0.36
C ARG A 43 -13.09 -7.82 -0.51
N ILE A 44 -12.53 -6.71 -0.05
CA ILE A 44 -11.50 -5.97 -0.80
C ILE A 44 -10.26 -6.87 -0.94
N SER A 45 -9.81 -7.46 0.16
CA SER A 45 -8.69 -8.41 0.19
C SER A 45 -8.92 -9.60 -0.75
N ILE A 46 -10.13 -10.16 -0.80
CA ILE A 46 -10.47 -11.27 -1.72
C ILE A 46 -10.44 -10.81 -3.18
N ASP A 47 -11.12 -9.71 -3.50
CA ASP A 47 -11.27 -9.21 -4.87
C ASP A 47 -9.89 -8.82 -5.46
N TYR A 48 -8.95 -8.37 -4.61
CA TYR A 48 -7.58 -8.00 -4.99
C TYR A 48 -6.54 -9.12 -4.80
N GLY A 49 -6.95 -10.33 -4.37
CA GLY A 49 -6.05 -11.46 -4.19
C GLY A 49 -4.96 -11.24 -3.13
N VAL A 50 -5.30 -10.53 -2.05
CA VAL A 50 -4.41 -10.31 -0.91
C VAL A 50 -4.38 -11.57 -0.04
N VAL A 51 -3.21 -12.19 0.07
CA VAL A 51 -2.98 -13.43 0.84
C VAL A 51 -2.09 -13.22 2.06
N GLY A 52 -1.43 -12.06 2.16
CA GLY A 52 -0.55 -11.68 3.26
C GLY A 52 -0.22 -10.19 3.15
N ILE A 53 0.08 -9.57 4.29
CA ILE A 53 0.38 -8.13 4.40
C ILE A 53 1.87 -7.89 4.69
N PRO A 54 2.43 -6.72 4.33
CA PRO A 54 1.78 -5.64 3.57
C PRO A 54 1.69 -5.94 2.07
N VAL A 55 0.75 -5.28 1.38
CA VAL A 55 0.63 -5.26 -0.09
C VAL A 55 0.38 -3.83 -0.52
N THR A 56 1.07 -3.38 -1.57
CA THR A 56 0.84 -2.08 -2.20
C THR A 56 0.30 -2.30 -3.61
N PHE A 57 -0.74 -1.56 -3.97
CA PHE A 57 -1.23 -1.48 -5.34
C PHE A 57 -1.08 -0.03 -5.82
N VAL A 58 -0.63 0.15 -7.06
CA VAL A 58 -0.63 1.44 -7.73
C VAL A 58 -1.64 1.35 -8.88
N VAL A 59 -2.58 2.30 -8.87
CA VAL A 59 -3.70 2.37 -9.80
C VAL A 59 -3.52 3.61 -10.66
N ASP A 60 -3.69 3.47 -11.99
CA ASP A 60 -3.61 4.58 -12.93
C ASP A 60 -4.90 5.43 -12.97
N ASP A 61 -4.92 6.47 -13.80
CA ASP A 61 -6.02 7.39 -13.96
C ASP A 61 -7.25 6.79 -14.67
N GLU A 62 -7.08 5.64 -15.35
CA GLU A 62 -8.16 4.83 -15.92
C GLU A 62 -8.78 3.86 -14.88
N GLY A 63 -8.21 3.78 -13.68
CA GLY A 63 -8.65 2.88 -12.61
C GLY A 63 -8.11 1.45 -12.75
N THR A 64 -7.08 1.24 -13.57
CA THR A 64 -6.42 -0.05 -13.77
C THR A 64 -5.27 -0.23 -12.77
N VAL A 65 -5.12 -1.43 -12.21
CA VAL A 65 -3.96 -1.77 -11.37
C VAL A 65 -2.71 -1.87 -12.26
N ALA A 66 -1.93 -0.80 -12.30
CA ALA A 66 -0.70 -0.70 -13.08
C ALA A 66 0.45 -1.49 -12.44
N ARG A 67 0.49 -1.54 -11.10
CA ARG A 67 1.47 -2.29 -10.32
C ARG A 67 0.88 -2.87 -9.03
N ARG A 68 1.49 -3.97 -8.61
CA ARG A 68 1.29 -4.63 -7.31
C ARG A 68 2.66 -4.88 -6.71
N TRP A 69 2.76 -4.88 -5.39
CA TRP A 69 3.95 -5.28 -4.66
C TRP A 69 3.54 -6.00 -3.37
N VAL A 70 4.12 -7.18 -3.13
CA VAL A 70 3.90 -7.96 -1.91
C VAL A 70 5.11 -7.76 -1.00
N GLY A 71 4.87 -7.55 0.30
CA GLY A 71 5.91 -7.22 1.25
C GLY A 71 6.21 -5.73 1.32
N GLU A 72 7.21 -5.37 2.12
CA GLU A 72 7.64 -3.98 2.29
C GLU A 72 8.21 -3.46 0.96
N ILE A 73 7.66 -2.35 0.48
CA ILE A 73 8.13 -1.64 -0.72
C ILE A 73 9.07 -0.52 -0.27
N ASP A 74 10.22 -0.40 -0.94
CA ASP A 74 11.11 0.71 -0.69
C ASP A 74 10.54 2.01 -1.29
N ILE A 75 10.92 3.13 -0.68
CA ILE A 75 10.36 4.44 -1.03
C ILE A 75 10.74 4.87 -2.46
N ASP A 76 11.89 4.45 -2.98
CA ASP A 76 12.35 4.87 -4.30
C ASP A 76 11.63 4.11 -5.41
N THR A 77 11.37 2.81 -5.23
CA THR A 77 10.50 2.04 -6.11
C THR A 77 9.09 2.64 -6.15
N LEU A 78 8.47 2.89 -4.99
CA LEU A 78 7.13 3.47 -4.93
C LEU A 78 7.09 4.86 -5.59
N LYS A 79 8.11 5.70 -5.36
CA LYS A 79 8.18 7.03 -5.98
C LYS A 79 8.31 6.95 -7.49
N THR A 80 9.18 6.06 -7.98
CA THR A 80 9.40 5.87 -9.42
C THR A 80 8.10 5.54 -10.11
N TRP A 81 7.34 4.57 -9.59
CA TRP A 81 6.04 4.19 -10.17
C TRP A 81 5.01 5.32 -10.18
N ILE A 82 4.96 6.12 -9.11
CA ILE A 82 4.05 7.27 -9.04
C ILE A 82 4.46 8.33 -10.06
N ASP A 83 5.74 8.65 -10.17
CA ASP A 83 6.24 9.67 -11.09
C ASP A 83 6.07 9.22 -12.56
N GLU A 84 6.29 7.94 -12.88
CA GLU A 84 6.04 7.37 -14.21
C GLU A 84 4.56 7.54 -14.63
N LEU A 85 3.61 7.21 -13.76
CA LEU A 85 2.19 7.39 -14.04
C LEU A 85 1.81 8.87 -14.23
N LEU A 86 2.38 9.76 -13.42
CA LEU A 86 2.16 11.20 -13.56
C LEU A 86 2.72 11.77 -14.88
N GLU A 87 3.73 11.11 -15.45
CA GLU A 87 4.31 11.43 -16.76
C GLU A 87 3.57 10.75 -17.93
N GLY A 88 2.53 9.94 -17.63
CA GLY A 88 1.77 9.18 -18.63
C GLY A 88 2.49 7.94 -19.15
N ALA A 89 3.49 7.45 -18.40
CA ALA A 89 4.20 6.22 -18.68
C ALA A 89 3.64 5.06 -17.84
N ALA A 90 3.60 3.87 -18.44
CA ALA A 90 3.37 2.66 -17.67
C ALA A 90 4.59 2.41 -16.77
N PRO A 91 4.40 2.14 -15.47
CA PRO A 91 5.54 1.88 -14.60
C PRO A 91 6.40 0.72 -15.10
N GLU A 92 7.69 0.74 -14.82
CA GLU A 92 8.61 -0.37 -15.13
C GLU A 92 9.08 -1.11 -13.85
N GLY A 93 9.74 -2.26 -14.00
CA GLY A 93 10.28 -3.06 -12.88
C GLY A 93 9.38 -4.19 -12.34
N ASP A 94 9.88 -4.89 -11.32
CA ASP A 94 9.30 -6.12 -10.76
C ASP A 94 7.94 -5.86 -10.07
N THR A 95 6.96 -6.71 -10.38
CA THR A 95 5.59 -6.65 -9.81
C THR A 95 5.43 -7.50 -8.55
N GLU A 96 6.49 -8.18 -8.11
CA GLU A 96 6.46 -9.07 -6.95
C GLU A 96 7.75 -8.91 -6.16
N GLY A 97 7.71 -8.06 -5.12
CA GLY A 97 8.75 -8.03 -4.11
C GLY A 97 8.77 -9.35 -3.35
N VAL A 98 9.89 -10.05 -3.34
CA VAL A 98 10.15 -11.09 -2.34
C VAL A 98 11.06 -10.47 -1.29
N ASN A 99 10.46 -9.83 -0.29
CA ASN A 99 11.23 -9.38 0.85
C ASN A 99 11.60 -10.59 1.73
N LYS A 100 12.80 -11.14 1.51
CA LYS A 100 13.33 -12.30 2.25
C LYS A 100 13.90 -11.94 3.63
N ASP A 101 14.14 -10.66 3.90
CA ASP A 101 14.97 -10.22 5.02
C ASP A 101 14.22 -9.38 6.08
N SER A 102 13.00 -8.90 5.83
CA SER A 102 12.24 -8.04 6.78
C SER A 102 11.32 -8.76 7.78
N TYR A 103 11.28 -10.11 7.82
CA TYR A 103 10.63 -10.79 8.94
C TYR A 103 11.57 -10.76 10.14
N TYR A 104 11.49 -9.69 10.94
CA TYR A 104 12.13 -9.63 12.25
C TYR A 104 11.80 -10.91 13.02
N ARG A 105 12.87 -11.57 13.47
CA ARG A 105 12.89 -12.79 14.27
C ARG A 105 11.98 -12.64 15.50
N LEU A 106 11.04 -13.59 15.67
CA LEU A 106 10.17 -13.69 16.86
C LEU A 106 10.93 -14.13 18.12
N ASP A 107 12.23 -14.38 18.00
CA ASP A 107 13.14 -14.81 19.06
C ASP A 107 13.80 -13.64 19.83
N GLU A 108 13.41 -12.38 19.56
CA GLU A 108 13.84 -11.20 20.35
C GLU A 108 12.70 -10.56 21.19
N LEU A 109 11.67 -11.32 21.56
CA LEU A 109 10.68 -10.96 22.60
C LEU A 109 10.66 -11.96 23.77
#